data_AF-A0A7T6Z0U0-F1
#
_entry.id   AF-A0A7T6Z0U0-F1
#
_cell.length_a   1.000
_cell.length_b   1.000
_cell.length_c   1.000
_cell.angle_alpha   90.00
_cell.angle_beta   90.00
_cell.angle_gamma   90.00
#
_symmetry.space_group_name_H-M   'P 1'
#
loop_
_entity.id
_entity.type
_entity.pdbx_description
1 polymer ?
#
loop_
_entity_poly.entity_id
_entity_poly.type
_entity_poly.pdbx_seq_one_letter_code
_entity_poly.pdbx_strand_id
1 'polypeptide(L)'
;MEREKQIEIRKLTIPSVLKATSYFLVIPIALSGIFVIFWSLFITVLEGPMGLIGLPLFLIGVIFYVGLYFGITALVTLIYNLFAGKFGGLVMTVRDVDTQGSNYENHMDDVSQV
;
A
#
# COMPACT_ATOMS: atom_id res chain seq x y z
N MET A 1 -0.20 -24.97 25.18
CA MET A 1 -1.52 -24.97 24.49
C MET A 1 -1.53 -23.77 23.56
N GLU A 2 -1.20 -23.99 22.28
CA GLU A 2 -1.30 -22.97 21.24
C GLU A 2 -2.78 -22.63 21.04
N ARG A 3 -3.17 -21.37 21.28
CA ARG A 3 -4.55 -20.92 21.03
C ARG A 3 -4.65 -20.40 19.61
N GLU A 4 -5.09 -21.26 18.69
CA GLU A 4 -5.45 -20.84 17.34
C GLU A 4 -6.67 -19.91 17.41
N LYS A 5 -6.44 -18.60 17.27
CA LYS A 5 -7.51 -17.59 17.29
C LYS A 5 -7.94 -17.31 15.86
N GLN A 6 -9.08 -17.88 15.45
CA GLN A 6 -9.67 -17.58 14.14
C GLN A 6 -10.28 -16.17 14.17
N ILE A 7 -9.79 -15.28 13.31
CA ILE A 7 -10.34 -13.92 13.14
C ILE A 7 -11.06 -13.88 11.79
N GLU A 8 -12.38 -13.91 11.81
CA GLU A 8 -13.17 -13.68 10.59
C GLU A 8 -13.12 -12.19 10.21
N ILE A 9 -12.45 -11.85 9.11
CA ILE A 9 -12.49 -10.49 8.54
C ILE A 9 -13.77 -10.41 7.70
N ARG A 10 -14.90 -10.18 8.39
CA ARG A 10 -16.23 -10.15 7.76
C ARG A 10 -16.44 -8.96 6.82
N LYS A 11 -15.60 -7.90 6.90
CA LYS A 11 -15.71 -6.68 6.09
C LYS A 11 -14.32 -6.07 5.82
N LEU A 12 -13.99 -5.87 4.55
CA LEU A 12 -12.87 -5.01 4.19
C LEU A 12 -13.30 -3.56 4.38
N THR A 13 -12.68 -2.86 5.34
CA THR A 13 -12.91 -1.43 5.52
C THR A 13 -12.27 -0.68 4.36
N ILE A 14 -13.10 0.01 3.58
CA ILE A 14 -12.71 0.89 2.47
C ILE A 14 -11.48 1.76 2.82
N PRO A 15 -11.41 2.47 3.97
CA PRO A 15 -10.22 3.29 4.28
C PRO A 15 -8.93 2.49 4.43
N SER A 16 -8.98 1.22 4.86
CA SER A 16 -7.81 0.36 4.99
C SER A 16 -7.27 -0.05 3.61
N VAL A 17 -8.17 -0.45 2.70
CA VAL A 17 -7.82 -0.80 1.32
C VAL A 17 -7.26 0.41 0.57
N LEU A 18 -7.85 1.58 0.74
CA LEU A 18 -7.36 2.83 0.14
C LEU A 18 -5.96 3.19 0.66
N LYS A 19 -5.69 3.05 1.97
CA LYS A 19 -4.35 3.26 2.52
C LYS A 19 -3.33 2.31 1.91
N ALA A 20 -3.60 1.00 1.92
CA ALA A 20 -2.72 0.01 1.32
C ALA A 20 -2.44 0.32 -0.16
N THR A 21 -3.49 0.65 -0.90
CA THR A 21 -3.42 1.03 -2.31
C THR A 21 -2.52 2.25 -2.53
N SER A 22 -2.61 3.26 -1.67
CA SER A 22 -1.78 4.47 -1.77
C SER A 22 -0.28 4.17 -1.67
N TYR A 23 0.14 3.24 -0.81
CA TYR A 23 1.55 2.84 -0.70
C TYR A 23 2.07 2.18 -1.98
N PHE A 24 1.25 1.33 -2.61
CA PHE A 24 1.61 0.71 -3.89
C PHE A 24 1.63 1.70 -5.06
N LEU A 25 0.79 2.73 -5.02
CA LEU A 25 0.65 3.73 -6.08
C LEU A 25 1.82 4.73 -6.14
N VAL A 26 2.49 4.98 -5.01
CA VAL A 26 3.58 5.97 -4.93
C VAL A 26 4.77 5.60 -5.81
N ILE A 27 5.16 4.32 -5.85
CA ILE A 27 6.30 3.83 -6.63
C ILE A 27 6.12 4.11 -8.13
N PRO A 28 5.04 3.65 -8.80
CA PRO A 28 4.86 3.90 -10.23
C PRO A 28 4.68 5.37 -10.57
N ILE A 29 4.08 6.18 -9.69
CA ILE A 29 3.97 7.63 -9.91
C ILE A 29 5.35 8.29 -9.87
N ALA A 30 6.16 7.96 -8.86
CA ALA A 30 7.51 8.51 -8.75
C ALA A 30 8.37 8.12 -9.95
N LEU A 31 8.31 6.85 -10.37
CA LEU A 31 9.03 6.37 -11.55
C LEU A 31 8.60 7.13 -12.82
N SER A 32 7.29 7.23 -13.04
CA SER A 32 6.73 7.94 -14.20
C SER A 32 7.12 9.41 -14.21
N GLY A 33 7.14 10.06 -13.04
CA GLY A 33 7.56 11.45 -12.90
C GLY A 33 9.02 11.66 -13.31
N ILE A 34 9.91 10.77 -12.88
CA ILE A 34 11.33 10.80 -13.29
C ILE A 34 11.44 10.67 -14.81
N PHE A 35 10.75 9.69 -15.40
CA PHE A 35 10.75 9.50 -16.86
C PHE A 35 10.28 10.73 -17.63
N VAL A 36 9.20 11.37 -17.17
CA VAL A 36 8.67 12.58 -17.84
C VAL A 36 9.62 13.76 -17.71
N ILE A 37 10.29 13.95 -16.59
CA ILE A 37 11.28 15.02 -16.44
C ILE A 37 12.43 14.83 -17.43
N PHE A 38 12.98 13.61 -17.53
CA PHE A 38 14.03 13.31 -18.51
C PHE A 38 13.55 13.49 -19.94
N TRP A 39 12.34 13.02 -20.25
CA TRP A 39 11.74 13.16 -21.58
C TRP A 39 11.49 14.62 -21.95
N SER A 40 10.96 15.41 -21.01
CA SER A 40 10.71 16.84 -21.20
C SER A 40 12.02 17.59 -21.44
N LEU A 41 13.07 17.31 -20.66
CA LEU A 41 14.40 17.88 -20.89
C LEU A 41 14.96 17.50 -22.27
N PHE A 42 14.81 16.23 -22.67
CA PHE A 42 15.26 15.75 -23.98
C PHE A 42 14.55 16.48 -25.13
N ILE A 43 13.22 16.60 -25.09
CA ILE A 43 12.46 17.35 -26.10
C ILE A 43 12.82 18.83 -26.05
N THR A 44 13.05 19.41 -24.87
CA THR A 44 13.44 20.81 -24.76
C THR A 44 14.76 21.11 -25.47
N VAL A 45 15.71 20.17 -25.46
CA VAL A 45 16.95 20.31 -26.22
C VAL A 45 16.72 20.22 -27.74
N LEU A 46 15.75 19.42 -28.20
CA LEU A 46 15.48 19.21 -29.62
C LEU A 46 14.58 20.28 -30.26
N GLU A 47 13.49 20.63 -29.58
CA GLU A 47 12.40 21.47 -30.12
C GLU A 47 12.25 22.80 -29.37
N GLY A 48 13.15 23.08 -28.42
CA GLY A 48 13.14 24.29 -27.62
C GLY A 48 12.02 24.31 -26.57
N PRO A 49 11.41 25.47 -26.27
CA PRO A 49 10.47 25.61 -25.16
C PRO A 49 9.24 24.69 -25.22
N MET A 50 8.88 24.17 -26.40
CA MET A 50 7.75 23.23 -26.55
C MET A 50 7.91 21.98 -25.69
N GLY A 51 9.14 21.53 -25.43
CA GLY A 51 9.39 20.35 -24.59
C GLY A 51 8.88 20.48 -23.15
N LEU A 52 8.68 21.72 -22.65
CA LEU A 52 8.17 21.96 -21.29
C LEU A 52 6.66 21.78 -21.18
N ILE A 53 5.91 21.78 -22.29
CA ILE A 53 4.45 21.60 -22.30
C ILE A 53 4.05 20.19 -21.81
N GLY A 54 4.96 19.22 -21.93
CA GLY A 54 4.74 17.85 -21.44
C GLY A 54 4.57 17.76 -19.91
N LEU A 55 5.17 18.67 -19.14
CA LEU A 55 5.10 18.66 -17.67
C LEU A 55 3.68 18.93 -17.12
N PRO A 56 2.98 20.02 -17.51
CA PRO A 56 1.61 20.26 -17.05
C PRO A 56 0.63 19.19 -17.55
N LEU A 57 0.82 18.68 -18.79
CA LEU A 57 0.03 17.57 -19.32
C LEU A 57 0.19 16.30 -18.49
N PHE A 58 1.42 15.99 -18.06
CA PHE A 58 1.69 14.87 -17.17
C PHE A 58 1.03 15.05 -15.80
N LEU A 59 1.12 16.23 -15.19
CA LEU A 59 0.46 16.52 -13.91
C LEU A 59 -1.05 16.26 -13.97
N ILE A 60 -1.72 16.71 -15.04
CA ILE A 60 -3.15 16.43 -15.27
C ILE A 60 -3.38 14.93 -15.43
N GLY A 61 -2.53 14.25 -16.22
CA GLY A 61 -2.59 12.80 -16.43
C GLY A 61 -2.44 12.00 -15.13
N VAL A 62 -1.52 12.41 -14.24
CA VAL A 62 -1.31 11.77 -12.93
C VAL A 62 -2.55 11.93 -12.06
N ILE A 63 -3.12 13.13 -11.97
CA ILE A 63 -4.34 13.37 -11.19
C ILE A 63 -5.49 12.47 -11.70
N PHE A 64 -5.66 12.41 -13.02
CA PHE A 64 -6.70 11.59 -13.63
C PHE A 64 -6.48 10.09 -13.39
N TYR A 65 -5.23 9.62 -13.55
CA TYR A 65 -4.85 8.24 -13.28
C TYR A 65 -5.08 7.85 -11.83
N VAL A 66 -4.63 8.67 -10.87
CA VAL A 66 -4.84 8.45 -9.43
C VAL A 66 -6.34 8.37 -9.13
N GLY A 67 -7.13 9.31 -9.65
CA GLY A 67 -8.58 9.34 -9.47
C GLY A 67 -9.26 8.09 -10.00
N LEU A 68 -8.94 7.67 -11.23
CA LEU A 68 -9.48 6.44 -11.82
C LEU A 68 -9.06 5.19 -11.03
N TYR A 69 -7.79 5.09 -10.64
CA TYR A 69 -7.29 3.93 -9.92
C TYR A 69 -8.00 3.75 -8.56
N PHE A 70 -8.14 4.84 -7.80
CA PHE A 70 -8.90 4.83 -6.56
C PHE A 70 -10.38 4.57 -6.78
N GLY A 71 -10.99 5.16 -7.83
CA GLY A 71 -12.38 4.91 -8.19
C GLY A 71 -12.67 3.44 -8.48
N ILE A 72 -11.83 2.80 -9.29
CA ILE A 72 -11.93 1.37 -9.60
C ILE A 72 -11.72 0.53 -8.33
N THR A 73 -10.72 0.86 -7.51
CA THR A 73 -10.43 0.12 -6.28
C THR A 73 -11.60 0.21 -5.28
N ALA A 74 -12.20 1.40 -5.13
CA ALA A 74 -13.38 1.59 -4.30
C ALA A 74 -14.58 0.78 -4.85
N LEU A 75 -14.76 0.75 -6.17
CA LEU A 75 -15.83 -0.02 -6.82
C LEU A 75 -15.65 -1.53 -6.59
N VAL A 76 -14.42 -2.05 -6.76
CA VAL A 76 -14.10 -3.46 -6.46
C VAL A 76 -14.33 -3.77 -4.99
N THR A 77 -13.94 -2.88 -4.09
CA THR A 77 -14.15 -3.04 -2.64
C THR A 77 -15.64 -3.05 -2.30
N LEU A 78 -16.44 -2.20 -2.94
CA LEU A 78 -17.88 -2.15 -2.76
C LEU A 78 -18.53 -3.45 -3.24
N ILE A 79 -18.15 -3.94 -4.43
CA ILE A 79 -18.61 -5.21 -4.98
C ILE A 79 -18.26 -6.34 -3.99
N TYR A 80 -17.00 -6.41 -3.54
CA TYR A 80 -16.58 -7.41 -2.55
C TYR A 80 -17.44 -7.37 -1.29
N ASN A 81 -17.67 -6.18 -0.72
CA ASN A 81 -18.48 -6.02 0.48
C ASN A 81 -19.95 -6.42 0.25
N LEU A 82 -20.49 -6.21 -0.95
CA LEU A 82 -21.84 -6.64 -1.33
C LEU A 82 -21.97 -8.17 -1.36
N PHE A 83 -20.96 -8.86 -1.91
CA PHE A 83 -20.95 -10.33 -2.00
C PHE A 83 -20.56 -11.02 -0.70
N ALA A 84 -19.69 -10.42 0.12
CA ALA A 84 -19.29 -10.95 1.43
C ALA A 84 -20.48 -11.10 2.40
N GLY A 85 -21.53 -10.29 2.23
CA GLY A 85 -22.77 -10.42 3.00
C GLY A 85 -23.57 -11.70 2.70
N LYS A 86 -23.41 -12.29 1.51
CA LYS A 86 -24.18 -13.47 1.05
C LYS A 86 -23.39 -14.78 1.06
N PHE A 87 -22.07 -14.72 0.88
CA PHE A 87 -21.20 -15.91 0.72
C PHE A 87 -20.28 -16.21 1.91
N GLY A 88 -20.31 -15.40 2.96
CA GLY A 88 -19.31 -15.45 4.04
C GLY A 88 -18.02 -14.76 3.60
N GLY A 89 -17.54 -13.81 4.41
CA GLY A 89 -16.33 -13.04 4.12
C GLY A 89 -15.05 -13.88 4.20
N LEU A 90 -13.90 -13.26 3.93
CA LEU A 90 -12.60 -13.92 4.06
C LEU A 90 -12.35 -14.31 5.53
N VAL A 91 -12.22 -15.61 5.82
CA VAL A 91 -11.79 -16.10 7.13
C VAL A 91 -10.25 -16.09 7.16
N MET A 92 -9.66 -15.26 8.02
CA MET A 92 -8.20 -15.15 8.15
C MET A 92 -7.77 -15.72 9.50
N THR A 93 -7.18 -16.91 9.51
CA THR A 93 -6.66 -17.51 10.75
C THR A 93 -5.32 -16.86 11.08
N VAL A 94 -5.32 -15.99 12.09
CA VAL A 94 -4.08 -15.39 12.61
C VAL A 94 -3.55 -16.32 13.69
N ARG A 95 -2.40 -16.94 13.45
CA ARG A 95 -1.62 -17.58 14.53
C ARG A 95 -0.85 -16.46 15.23
N ASP A 96 -1.27 -16.14 16.45
CA ASP A 96 -0.48 -15.31 17.36
C ASP A 96 0.82 -16.08 17.66
N VAL A 97 1.90 -15.76 16.95
CA VAL A 97 3.24 -16.10 17.40
C VAL A 97 3.55 -15.04 18.44
N ASP A 98 3.42 -15.40 19.72
CA ASP A 98 3.85 -14.55 20.82
C ASP A 98 5.31 -14.12 20.56
N THR A 99 5.49 -12.89 20.12
CA THR A 99 6.79 -12.22 20.11
C THR A 99 7.19 -12.04 21.57
N GLN A 100 7.74 -13.10 22.16
CA GLN A 100 8.49 -13.08 23.41
C GLN A 100 9.74 -12.21 23.18
N GLY A 101 9.55 -10.90 23.30
CA GLY A 101 10.63 -9.96 23.48
C GLY A 101 11.41 -10.34 24.74
N SER A 102 12.66 -10.77 24.53
CA SER A 102 13.82 -10.43 25.36
C SER A 102 13.61 -10.46 26.89
N ASN A 103 13.53 -11.66 27.47
CA ASN A 103 13.77 -11.90 28.90
C ASN A 103 15.17 -12.52 29.13
N TYR A 104 16.20 -12.00 28.46
CA TYR A 104 17.59 -12.43 28.65
C TYR A 104 18.39 -11.54 29.61
N GLU A 105 17.77 -10.56 30.26
CA GLU A 105 18.46 -9.56 31.09
C GLU A 105 18.43 -9.86 32.60
N ASN A 106 17.94 -11.03 33.04
CA ASN A 106 17.82 -11.35 34.47
C ASN A 106 18.59 -12.62 34.90
N HIS A 107 19.55 -13.10 34.11
CA HIS A 107 20.33 -14.32 34.45
C HIS A 107 21.85 -14.13 34.49
N MET A 108 22.36 -12.89 34.39
CA MET A 108 23.81 -12.64 34.55
C MET A 108 24.23 -12.17 35.94
N ASP A 109 23.32 -11.73 36.79
CA ASP A 109 23.69 -11.31 38.17
C ASP A 109 23.88 -12.50 39.13
N ASP A 110 23.26 -13.65 38.85
CA ASP A 110 23.29 -14.83 39.73
C ASP A 110 24.53 -15.73 39.53
N VAL A 111 25.32 -15.50 38.47
CA VAL A 111 26.54 -16.30 38.21
C VAL A 111 27.79 -15.65 38.83
N SER A 112 27.65 -14.51 39.50
CA SER A 112 28.76 -13.80 40.15
C SER A 112 29.03 -14.23 41.60
N GLN A 113 28.30 -15.22 42.13
CA GLN A 113 28.45 -15.70 43.52
C GLN A 113 28.89 -17.17 43.66
N VAL A 114 29.66 -17.70 42.70
CA VAL A 114 30.37 -18.97 42.87
C VAL A 114 31.85 -18.81 42.56
#